data_AF-K2CXK1-F1
#
_entry.id   AF-K2CXK1-F1
#
_cell.length_a   1.000
_cell.length_b   1.000
_cell.length_c   1.000
_cell.angle_alpha   90.00
_cell.angle_beta   90.00
_cell.angle_gamma   90.00
#
_symmetry.space_group_name_H-M   'P 1'
#
loop_
_entity.id
_entity.type
_entity.pdbx_description
1 polymer ?
#
loop_
_entity_poly.entity_id
_entity_poly.type
_entity_poly.pdbx_seq_one_letter_code
_entity_poly.pdbx_strand_id
1 'polypeptide(L)' 'MVGPGEDAGIVWLDRVGDKDYCLVIGHESHNHPSQVVPYEGAATGIGGLVRDVACMGAKVIAVADPLRFG' A
#
# COMPACT_ATOMS: atom_id res chain seq x y z
N MET A 1 0.44 -0.64 17.41
CA MET A 1 1.08 -0.41 16.10
C MET A 1 1.82 -1.68 15.74
N VAL A 2 1.70 -2.13 14.50
CA VAL A 2 2.61 -3.14 13.95
C VAL A 2 3.72 -2.38 13.22
N GLY A 3 4.95 -2.62 13.64
CA GLY A 3 6.15 -1.97 13.12
C GLY A 3 6.78 -2.76 11.95
N PRO A 4 8.03 -2.43 11.58
CA PRO A 4 8.76 -3.13 10.51
C PRO A 4 8.83 -4.64 10.75
N GLY A 5 8.56 -5.44 9.72
CA GLY A 5 8.64 -6.91 9.77
C GLY A 5 7.50 -7.64 9.05
N GLU A 6 6.38 -6.96 8.82
CA GLU A 6 5.22 -7.46 8.08
C GLU A 6 5.10 -6.75 6.71
N ASP A 7 4.16 -7.22 5.87
CA ASP A 7 3.95 -6.71 4.49
C ASP A 7 3.52 -5.23 4.45
N ALA A 8 2.79 -4.74 5.46
CA ALA A 8 2.41 -3.33 5.56
C ALA A 8 2.30 -2.84 7.02
N GLY A 9 2.42 -1.52 7.23
CA GLY A 9 2.36 -0.92 8.56
C GLY A 9 0.92 -0.70 9.04
N ILE A 10 0.67 -0.90 10.33
CA ILE A 10 -0.65 -0.67 10.95
C ILE A 10 -0.61 0.50 11.94
N VAL A 11 -1.43 1.50 11.66
CA VAL A 11 -1.66 2.68 12.52
C VAL A 11 -3.05 2.59 13.12
N TRP A 12 -3.12 2.56 14.46
CA TRP A 12 -4.40 2.63 15.16
C TRP A 12 -4.99 4.04 15.04
N LEU A 13 -6.29 4.10 14.76
CA LEU A 13 -7.03 5.35 14.71
C LEU A 13 -7.79 5.54 16.01
N ASP A 14 -9.10 5.30 15.97
CA ASP A 14 -10.00 5.49 17.09
C ASP A 14 -11.11 4.44 17.05
N ARG A 15 -11.88 4.37 18.14
CA ARG A 15 -13.10 3.60 18.23
C ARG A 15 -14.28 4.46 17.79
N VAL A 16 -15.08 3.97 16.85
CA VAL A 16 -16.34 4.62 16.44
C VAL A 16 -17.49 3.67 16.76
N GLY A 17 -18.27 4.03 17.78
CA GLY A 17 -19.27 3.13 18.38
C GLY A 17 -18.59 1.92 19.02
N ASP A 18 -19.02 0.72 18.63
CA ASP A 18 -18.48 -0.55 19.17
C ASP A 18 -17.34 -1.15 18.32
N LYS A 19 -16.82 -0.40 17.33
CA LYS A 19 -15.80 -0.88 16.39
C LYS A 19 -14.51 -0.09 16.52
N ASP A 20 -13.39 -0.81 16.62
CA ASP A 20 -12.05 -0.24 16.52
C ASP A 20 -11.62 -0.12 15.07
N TYR A 21 -11.04 1.02 14.70
CA TYR A 21 -10.53 1.27 13.36
C TYR A 21 -9.01 1.42 13.36
N CYS A 22 -8.39 0.92 12.30
CA CYS A 22 -6.97 1.12 12.00
C CYS A 22 -6.80 1.40 10.51
N LEU A 23 -5.65 1.99 10.17
CA LEU A 23 -5.18 2.12 8.80
C LEU A 23 -4.04 1.15 8.58
N VAL A 24 -4.10 0.43 7.46
CA VAL A 24 -2.99 -0.37 6.95
C VAL A 24 -2.43 0.35 5.74
N ILE A 25 -1.13 0.68 5.80
CA ILE A 25 -0.47 1.54 4.81
C ILE A 25 0.87 0.93 4.43
N GLY A 26 1.15 0.90 3.14
CA GLY A 26 2.48 0.64 2.58
C GLY A 26 2.87 1.74 1.61
N HIS A 27 4.15 1.78 1.25
CA HIS A 27 4.66 2.60 0.15
C HIS A 27 5.82 1.86 -0.51
N GLU A 28 5.65 1.52 -1.78
CA GLU A 28 6.63 0.79 -2.57
C GLU A 28 7.10 1.64 -3.76
N SER A 29 8.24 1.28 -4.34
CA SER A 29 8.70 1.84 -5.61
C SER A 29 8.74 0.75 -6.67
N HIS A 30 8.37 1.11 -7.90
CA HIS A 30 8.49 0.22 -9.05
C HIS A 30 9.29 0.89 -10.18
N ASN A 31 10.36 1.58 -9.80
CA ASN A 31 11.07 2.54 -10.66
C ASN A 31 11.75 1.88 -11.88
N HIS A 32 12.54 0.83 -11.65
CA HIS A 32 13.29 0.19 -12.74
C HIS A 32 12.37 -0.45 -13.80
N PRO A 33 11.35 -1.26 -13.44
CA PRO A 33 10.41 -1.78 -14.42
C PRO A 33 9.61 -0.68 -15.13
N SER A 34 9.17 0.36 -14.40
CA SER A 34 8.41 1.47 -14.97
C SER A 34 9.23 2.32 -15.95
N GLN A 35 10.56 2.31 -15.85
CA GLN A 35 11.43 2.96 -16.83
C GLN A 35 11.50 2.17 -18.14
N VAL A 36 11.47 0.84 -18.09
CA VAL A 36 11.64 -0.03 -19.27
C VAL A 36 10.31 -0.27 -19.97
N VAL A 37 9.26 -0.58 -19.20
CA VAL A 37 7.91 -0.89 -19.68
C VAL A 37 6.89 -0.14 -18.80
N PRO A 38 6.55 1.13 -19.12
CA PRO A 38 5.84 2.01 -18.19
C PRO A 38 4.47 1.50 -17.74
N TYR A 39 3.69 0.91 -18.65
CA TYR A 39 2.34 0.46 -18.35
C TYR A 39 2.36 -0.75 -17.40
N GLU A 40 3.09 -1.79 -17.78
CA GLU A 40 3.23 -3.02 -17.01
C GLU A 40 4.01 -2.80 -15.71
N GLY A 41 5.05 -1.96 -15.75
CA GLY A 41 5.85 -1.59 -14.60
C GLY A 41 5.04 -0.87 -13.54
N ALA A 42 4.19 0.08 -13.93
CA ALA A 42 3.29 0.75 -13.00
C ALA A 42 2.20 -0.21 -12.48
N ALA A 43 1.58 -0.99 -13.37
CA ALA A 43 0.50 -1.92 -13.01
C ALA A 43 0.97 -2.98 -11.99
N THR A 44 2.18 -3.53 -12.18
CA THR A 44 2.77 -4.50 -11.26
C THR A 44 3.15 -3.88 -9.91
N GLY A 45 3.61 -2.63 -9.88
CA GLY A 45 3.85 -1.90 -8.64
C GLY A 45 2.58 -1.65 -7.81
N ILE A 46 1.51 -1.20 -8.46
CA ILE A 46 0.20 -1.04 -7.79
C ILE A 46 -0.30 -2.41 -7.30
N GLY A 47 -0.17 -3.45 -8.11
CA GLY A 47 -0.57 -4.82 -7.75
C GLY A 47 0.18 -5.38 -6.54
N GLY A 48 1.48 -5.11 -6.42
CA GLY A 48 2.29 -5.45 -5.25
C GLY A 48 1.75 -4.81 -3.98
N LEU A 49 1.64 -3.48 -3.97
CA LEU A 49 1.14 -2.73 -2.82
C LEU A 49 -0.28 -3.14 -2.39
N VAL A 50 -1.19 -3.35 -3.36
CA VAL A 50 -2.56 -3.82 -3.09
C VAL A 50 -2.55 -5.18 -2.43
N ARG A 51 -1.70 -6.10 -2.89
CA ARG A 51 -1.55 -7.44 -2.31
C ARG A 51 -1.05 -7.33 -0.87
N ASP A 52 -0.04 -6.52 -0.62
CA ASP A 52 0.59 -6.40 0.69
C ASP A 52 -0.43 -5.91 1.75
N VAL A 53 -1.25 -4.90 1.42
CA VAL A 53 -2.35 -4.45 2.29
C VAL A 53 -3.42 -5.53 2.48
N ALA A 54 -3.79 -6.24 1.41
CA ALA A 54 -4.80 -7.30 1.47
C ALA A 54 -4.34 -8.50 2.32
N CYS A 55 -3.06 -8.88 2.26
CA CYS A 55 -2.47 -9.96 3.08
C CYS A 55 -2.50 -9.64 4.59
N MET A 56 -2.47 -8.35 4.96
CA MET A 56 -2.67 -7.92 6.35
C MET A 56 -4.13 -8.04 6.84
N GLY A 57 -5.05 -8.54 6.01
CA GLY A 57 -6.47 -8.68 6.33
C GLY A 57 -7.26 -7.38 6.23
N ALA A 58 -6.69 -6.33 5.66
CA ALA A 58 -7.35 -5.04 5.47
C ALA A 58 -8.05 -4.96 4.12
N LYS A 59 -9.14 -4.18 4.09
CA LYS A 59 -9.82 -3.82 2.84
C LYS A 59 -9.10 -2.62 2.22
N VAL A 60 -8.64 -2.76 0.98
CA VAL A 60 -8.09 -1.64 0.21
C VAL A 60 -9.22 -0.66 -0.13
N ILE A 61 -9.03 0.62 0.23
CA ILE A 61 -10.01 1.69 0.01
C ILE A 61 -9.48 2.85 -0.83
N ALA A 62 -8.15 2.97 -0.98
CA ALA A 62 -7.50 4.02 -1.76
C ALA A 62 -6.10 3.60 -2.19
N VAL A 63 -5.60 4.20 -3.27
CA VAL A 63 -4.22 4.12 -3.75
C VAL A 63 -3.75 5.55 -4.07
N ALA A 64 -2.44 5.80 -3.96
CA ALA A 64 -1.85 7.11 -4.21
C ALA A 64 -0.51 6.95 -4.95
N ASP A 65 -0.33 7.73 -6.03
CA ASP A 65 0.78 7.56 -6.97
C ASP A 65 1.70 8.79 -6.98
N PRO A 66 2.82 8.79 -6.21
CA PRO A 66 3.79 9.89 -6.20
C PRO A 66 4.72 9.82 -7.42
N LEU A 67 4.19 10.11 -8.61
CA LEU A 67 4.89 10.03 -9.88
C LEU A 67 5.91 11.17 -10.05
N ARG A 68 7.11 10.83 -10.52
CA ARG A 68 8.17 11.79 -10.88
C ARG A 68 8.69 11.45 -12.27
N PHE A 69 8.73 12.46 -13.14
CA PHE A 69 9.21 12.36 -14.52
C PHE A 69 10.22 13.48 -14.78
N GLY A 70 11.16 13.28 -15.71
CA GLY A 70 12.18 14.28 -16.06
C GLY A 70 13.57 13.68 -16.18
#